data_AF-A0A1Z4BPQ2-F1
#
_entry.id   AF-A0A1Z4BPQ2-F1
#
_cell.length_a   1.000
_cell.length_b   1.000
_cell.length_c   1.000
_cell.angle_alpha   90.00
_cell.angle_beta   90.00
_cell.angle_gamma   90.00
#
_symmetry.space_group_name_H-M   'P 1'
#
loop_
_entity.id
_entity.type
_entity.pdbx_description
1 polymer ?
#
loop_
_entity_poly.entity_id
_entity_poly.type
_entity_poly.pdbx_seq_one_letter_code
_entity_poly.pdbx_strand_id
1 'polypeptide(L)'
;MAQIISYQREGAIVYVQKGAECDPSLLDKPRIWIDFNTPWEDLYFLSQADIKTDSNGNEISLKEGMQVSVFDFDSDENNNPDNLLADGIVVLNETGTYTNTKWLIKVLPNEKYGKYYWVSDTKK
;
A
#
# COMPACT_ATOMS: atom_id res chain seq x y z
N MET A 1 13.68 -4.92 -2.61
CA MET A 1 13.10 -4.71 -3.95
C MET A 1 11.74 -5.40 -3.99
N ALA A 2 10.70 -4.75 -4.54
CA ALA A 2 9.39 -5.38 -4.67
C ALA A 2 9.45 -6.58 -5.62
N GLN A 3 8.87 -7.72 -5.21
CA GLN A 3 8.86 -8.93 -6.02
C GLN A 3 7.65 -8.91 -6.96
N ILE A 4 7.87 -9.16 -8.25
CA ILE A 4 6.81 -9.39 -9.24
C ILE A 4 6.81 -10.87 -9.59
N ILE A 5 5.63 -11.49 -9.50
CA ILE A 5 5.39 -12.84 -10.00
C ILE A 5 4.44 -12.77 -11.19
N SER A 6 4.45 -13.81 -12.03
CA SER A 6 3.47 -13.96 -13.10
C SER A 6 2.98 -15.39 -13.22
N TYR A 7 1.73 -15.54 -13.64
CA TYR A 7 1.10 -16.83 -13.88
C TYR A 7 -0.04 -16.71 -14.90
N GLN A 8 -0.56 -17.84 -15.38
CA GLN A 8 -1.68 -17.88 -16.31
C GLN A 8 -3.03 -17.82 -15.57
N ARG A 9 -3.90 -16.88 -15.94
CA ARG A 9 -5.31 -16.79 -15.48
C ARG A 9 -6.19 -16.58 -16.71
N GLU A 10 -7.16 -17.47 -16.92
CA GLU A 10 -8.11 -17.40 -18.05
C GLU A 10 -7.45 -17.25 -19.43
N GLY A 11 -6.27 -17.85 -19.63
CA GLY A 11 -5.53 -17.81 -20.90
C GLY A 11 -4.69 -16.54 -21.12
N ALA A 12 -4.61 -15.64 -20.13
CA ALA A 12 -3.73 -14.48 -20.14
C ALA A 12 -2.64 -14.61 -19.06
N ILE A 13 -1.46 -14.05 -19.34
CA ILE A 13 -0.43 -13.84 -18.32
C ILE A 13 -0.86 -12.66 -17.46
N VAL A 14 -0.95 -12.88 -16.15
CA VAL A 14 -1.14 -11.83 -15.16
C VAL A 14 0.15 -11.59 -14.41
N TYR A 15 0.41 -10.31 -14.08
CA TYR A 15 1.55 -9.89 -13.27
C TYR A 15 1.03 -9.40 -11.92
N VAL A 16 1.63 -9.90 -10.85
CA VAL A 16 1.25 -9.56 -9.47
C VAL A 16 2.48 -9.05 -8.74
N GLN A 17 2.41 -7.83 -8.23
CA GLN A 17 3.40 -7.34 -7.29
C GLN A 17 3.06 -7.85 -5.89
N LYS A 18 4.01 -8.55 -5.26
CA LYS A 18 3.88 -8.94 -3.85
C LYS A 18 4.07 -7.72 -2.94
N GLY A 19 3.20 -7.60 -1.94
CA GLY A 19 3.42 -6.74 -0.78
C GLY A 19 4.56 -7.26 0.10
N ALA A 20 4.90 -6.51 1.14
CA ALA A 20 5.85 -7.01 2.14
C ALA A 20 5.23 -8.14 2.98
N GLU A 21 6.05 -9.10 3.39
CA GLU A 21 5.67 -10.09 4.39
C GLU A 21 5.49 -9.39 5.74
N CYS A 22 4.31 -9.51 6.33
CA CYS A 22 4.00 -8.96 7.64
C CYS A 22 3.11 -9.95 8.41
N ASP A 23 3.09 -9.85 9.74
CA ASP A 23 2.07 -10.52 10.55
C ASP A 23 0.78 -9.70 10.45
N PRO A 24 -0.30 -10.21 9.81
CA PRO A 24 -1.51 -9.43 9.61
C PRO A 24 -2.26 -9.13 10.91
N SER A 25 -1.96 -9.86 11.99
CA SER A 25 -2.55 -9.59 13.32
C SER A 25 -2.04 -8.27 13.93
N LEU A 26 -0.97 -7.70 13.39
CA LEU A 26 -0.44 -6.39 13.75
C LEU A 26 -1.16 -5.23 13.06
N LEU A 27 -2.18 -5.49 12.24
CA LEU A 27 -2.96 -4.48 11.54
C LEU A 27 -4.43 -4.55 11.98
N ASP A 28 -5.16 -3.44 11.79
CA ASP A 28 -6.60 -3.33 12.08
C ASP A 28 -7.48 -3.99 11.01
N LYS A 29 -6.99 -4.04 9.77
CA LYS A 29 -7.63 -4.65 8.59
C LYS A 29 -6.58 -4.98 7.54
N PRO A 30 -6.93 -5.72 6.47
CA PRO A 30 -6.02 -5.95 5.36
C PRO A 30 -5.61 -4.61 4.71
N ARG A 31 -4.31 -4.40 4.52
CA ARG A 31 -3.74 -3.17 3.96
C ARG A 31 -2.63 -3.49 2.97
N ILE A 32 -2.43 -2.60 2.00
CA ILE A 32 -1.36 -2.73 1.02
C ILE A 32 -0.08 -2.11 1.58
N TRP A 33 1.01 -2.86 1.63
CA TRP A 33 2.30 -2.29 2.05
C TRP A 33 2.83 -1.28 1.02
N ILE A 34 3.31 -0.13 1.48
CA ILE A 34 4.07 0.85 0.69
C ILE A 34 5.26 1.36 1.52
N ASP A 35 6.19 2.06 0.88
CA ASP A 35 7.30 2.73 1.55
C ASP A 35 6.99 4.24 1.68
N PHE A 36 6.77 4.71 2.91
CA PHE A 36 6.46 6.12 3.19
C PHE A 36 7.69 7.04 3.13
N ASN A 37 8.91 6.52 2.91
CA ASN A 37 10.12 7.35 2.86
C ASN A 37 10.35 8.07 1.52
N THR A 38 9.41 7.98 0.57
CA THR A 38 9.48 8.67 -0.74
C THR A 38 8.32 9.64 -1.00
N PRO A 39 8.11 10.68 -0.16
CA PRO A 39 6.99 11.60 -0.35
C PRO A 39 7.25 12.66 -1.44
N TRP A 40 6.33 12.76 -2.40
CA TRP A 40 6.01 14.03 -3.07
C TRP A 40 4.59 14.45 -2.69
N GLU A 41 4.42 15.43 -1.81
CA GLU A 41 3.11 16.06 -1.56
C GLU A 41 1.95 15.04 -1.30
N ASP A 42 2.15 14.11 -0.36
CA ASP A 42 1.20 13.02 -0.04
C ASP A 42 0.98 11.97 -1.16
N LEU A 43 1.83 11.96 -2.19
CA LEU A 43 1.85 10.98 -3.28
C LEU A 43 3.01 10.00 -3.09
N TYR A 44 2.70 8.69 -3.13
CA TYR A 44 3.67 7.62 -2.91
C TYR A 44 3.58 6.52 -3.96
N PHE A 45 4.64 5.75 -4.12
CA PHE A 45 4.65 4.59 -5.01
C PHE A 45 3.76 3.47 -4.45
N LEU A 46 2.80 3.04 -5.27
CA LEU A 46 1.91 1.94 -4.91
C LEU A 46 2.32 0.64 -5.60
N SER A 47 2.35 0.60 -6.94
CA SER A 47 2.58 -0.66 -7.65
C SER A 47 3.14 -0.46 -9.06
N GLN A 48 3.95 -1.41 -9.51
CA GLN A 48 4.44 -1.56 -10.87
C GLN A 48 3.45 -2.37 -11.74
N ALA A 49 2.57 -3.16 -11.12
CA ALA A 49 1.59 -4.01 -11.78
C ALA A 49 0.15 -3.65 -11.39
N ASP A 50 -0.81 -4.06 -12.22
CA ASP A 50 -2.25 -3.85 -11.97
C ASP A 50 -2.81 -4.70 -10.83
N ILE A 51 -2.06 -5.70 -10.39
CA ILE A 51 -2.44 -6.54 -9.26
C ILE A 51 -1.35 -6.42 -8.20
N LYS A 52 -1.75 -6.12 -6.97
CA LYS A 52 -0.86 -6.10 -5.81
C LYS A 52 -1.48 -6.89 -4.66
N THR A 53 -0.67 -7.61 -3.89
CA THR A 53 -1.20 -8.29 -2.70
C THR A 53 -1.31 -7.36 -1.50
N ASP A 54 -2.37 -7.51 -0.72
CA ASP A 54 -2.47 -6.93 0.63
C ASP A 54 -1.68 -7.75 1.67
N SER A 55 -1.73 -7.31 2.92
CA SER A 55 -1.11 -7.94 4.08
C SER A 55 -1.60 -9.36 4.36
N ASN A 56 -2.83 -9.70 3.96
CA ASN A 56 -3.38 -11.07 4.08
C ASN A 56 -3.01 -11.96 2.89
N GLY A 57 -2.28 -11.43 1.90
CA GLY A 57 -1.95 -12.12 0.67
C GLY A 57 -3.07 -12.13 -0.37
N ASN A 58 -4.17 -11.40 -0.15
CA ASN A 58 -5.23 -11.27 -1.13
C ASN A 58 -4.75 -10.43 -2.31
N GLU A 59 -5.08 -10.83 -3.52
CA GLU A 59 -4.79 -10.05 -4.73
C GLU A 59 -5.81 -8.92 -4.92
N ILE A 60 -5.30 -7.70 -5.02
CA ILE A 60 -6.09 -6.49 -5.25
C ILE A 60 -5.84 -6.00 -6.67
N SER A 61 -6.88 -5.95 -7.49
CA SER A 61 -6.83 -5.34 -8.82
C SER A 61 -6.97 -3.81 -8.70
N LEU A 62 -5.86 -3.10 -8.90
CA LEU A 62 -5.78 -1.65 -8.81
C LEU A 62 -6.41 -0.98 -10.04
N LYS A 63 -7.13 0.11 -9.80
CA LYS A 63 -7.77 0.95 -10.83
C LYS A 63 -7.72 2.41 -10.40
N GLU A 64 -7.63 3.31 -11.37
CA GLU A 64 -7.69 4.76 -11.13
C GLU A 64 -8.88 5.14 -10.25
N GLY A 65 -8.65 5.99 -9.23
CA GLY A 65 -9.68 6.48 -8.32
C GLY A 65 -10.15 5.47 -7.26
N MET A 66 -9.65 4.24 -7.25
CA MET A 66 -9.97 3.24 -6.23
C MET A 66 -9.47 3.70 -4.85
N GLN A 67 -10.31 3.63 -3.82
CA GLN A 67 -9.86 3.83 -2.44
C GLN A 67 -9.09 2.60 -1.95
N VAL A 68 -7.96 2.82 -1.31
CA VAL A 68 -7.12 1.78 -0.73
C VAL A 68 -6.62 2.22 0.65
N SER A 69 -6.44 1.23 1.52
CA SER A 69 -5.78 1.41 2.81
C SER A 69 -4.37 0.84 2.72
N VAL A 70 -3.39 1.60 3.21
CA VAL A 70 -1.97 1.27 3.13
C VAL A 70 -1.32 1.28 4.50
N PHE A 71 -0.15 0.67 4.57
CA PHE A 71 0.72 0.72 5.75
C PHE A 71 2.20 0.70 5.37
N ASP A 72 3.04 1.09 6.32
CA ASP A 72 4.48 0.81 6.33
C ASP A 72 4.88 0.35 7.73
N PHE A 73 6.03 -0.31 7.84
CA PHE A 73 6.53 -0.78 9.13
C PHE A 73 7.03 0.40 9.95
N ASP A 74 6.57 0.48 11.19
CA ASP A 74 6.99 1.47 12.16
C ASP A 74 6.94 0.88 13.58
N SER A 75 7.55 1.55 14.55
CA SER A 75 7.60 1.10 15.94
C SER A 75 7.33 2.22 16.92
N ASP A 76 6.77 1.88 18.07
CA ASP A 76 6.58 2.82 19.18
C ASP A 76 7.91 3.19 19.86
N GLU A 77 7.84 4.09 20.85
CA GLU A 77 9.01 4.55 21.63
C GLU A 77 9.73 3.42 22.40
N ASN A 78 9.06 2.29 22.61
CA ASN A 78 9.60 1.09 23.27
C ASN A 78 10.06 0.02 22.27
N ASN A 79 10.09 0.34 20.97
CA ASN A 79 10.46 -0.56 19.89
C ASN A 79 9.50 -1.76 19.72
N ASN A 80 8.24 -1.62 20.15
CA ASN A 80 7.17 -2.57 19.79
C ASN A 80 6.59 -2.21 18.41
N PRO A 81 6.12 -3.20 17.62
CA PRO A 81 5.50 -2.92 16.33
C PRO A 81 4.27 -2.02 16.49
N ASP A 82 4.28 -0.90 15.78
CA ASP A 82 3.14 0.02 15.68
C ASP A 82 3.14 0.61 14.28
N ASN A 83 2.65 -0.15 13.31
CA ASN A 83 2.77 0.20 11.89
C ASN A 83 2.11 1.56 11.58
N LEU A 84 2.76 2.34 10.73
CA LEU A 84 2.20 3.60 10.22
C LEU A 84 1.15 3.29 9.16
N LEU A 85 -0.02 3.92 9.27
CA LEU A 85 -1.19 3.68 8.45
C LEU A 85 -1.59 4.95 7.69
N ALA A 86 -2.17 4.75 6.50
CA ALA A 86 -2.89 5.80 5.79
C ALA A 86 -4.03 5.21 4.95
N ASP A 87 -4.92 6.09 4.51
CA ASP A 87 -5.93 5.80 3.49
C ASP A 87 -5.71 6.75 2.31
N GLY A 88 -6.08 6.32 1.10
CA GLY A 88 -5.89 7.16 -0.08
C GLY A 88 -6.59 6.64 -1.31
N ILE A 89 -6.33 7.29 -2.43
CA ILE A 89 -6.83 6.93 -3.75
C ILE A 89 -5.70 6.51 -4.67
N VAL A 90 -5.94 5.49 -5.48
CA VAL A 90 -5.04 5.04 -6.54
C VAL A 90 -5.02 6.07 -7.67
N VAL A 91 -3.82 6.45 -8.10
CA VAL A 91 -3.59 7.41 -9.20
C VAL A 91 -2.58 6.82 -10.19
N LEU A 92 -2.81 7.01 -11.48
CA LEU A 92 -1.90 6.61 -12.53
C LEU A 92 -0.64 7.46 -12.47
N ASN A 93 0.53 6.83 -12.60
CA ASN A 93 1.77 7.55 -12.60
C ASN A 93 2.00 8.26 -13.95
N GLU A 94 1.73 9.55 -13.98
CA GLU A 94 2.00 10.42 -15.14
C GLU A 94 3.20 11.36 -14.92
N THR A 95 4.03 11.10 -13.90
CA THR A 95 5.14 12.00 -13.51
C THR A 95 6.30 12.06 -14.50
N GLY A 96 6.43 11.07 -15.39
CA GLY A 96 7.52 10.99 -16.38
C GLY A 96 8.90 10.59 -15.83
N THR A 97 9.12 10.64 -14.52
CA THR A 97 10.44 10.45 -13.88
C THR A 97 10.61 9.07 -13.23
N TYR A 98 9.51 8.36 -12.96
CA TYR A 98 9.50 7.05 -12.27
C TYR A 98 8.75 5.98 -13.06
N THR A 99 9.18 5.75 -14.29
CA THR A 99 8.48 4.91 -15.29
C THR A 99 8.33 3.44 -14.90
N ASN A 100 9.09 2.96 -13.91
CA ASN A 100 8.97 1.59 -13.42
C ASN A 100 7.77 1.41 -12.47
N THR A 101 7.18 2.50 -11.95
CA THR A 101 5.98 2.45 -11.13
C THR A 101 4.78 2.87 -11.97
N LYS A 102 3.74 2.03 -12.03
CA LYS A 102 2.52 2.32 -12.78
C LYS A 102 1.50 3.07 -11.94
N TRP A 103 1.30 2.64 -10.70
CA TRP A 103 0.31 3.17 -9.77
C TRP A 103 0.97 3.89 -8.62
N LEU A 104 0.44 5.06 -8.32
CA LEU A 104 0.71 5.84 -7.13
C LEU A 104 -0.49 5.75 -6.19
N ILE A 105 -0.30 6.16 -4.95
CA ILE A 105 -1.37 6.46 -4.01
C ILE A 105 -1.25 7.92 -3.61
N LYS A 106 -2.36 8.65 -3.70
CA LYS A 106 -2.52 9.95 -3.07
C LYS A 106 -3.20 9.76 -1.72
N VAL A 107 -2.49 10.03 -0.64
CA VAL A 107 -3.02 9.95 0.73
C VAL A 107 -4.10 11.00 0.92
N LEU A 108 -5.20 10.59 1.53
CA LEU A 108 -6.33 11.43 1.89
C LEU A 108 -6.51 11.42 3.41
N PRO A 109 -6.96 12.53 4.00
CA PRO A 109 -7.23 12.57 5.44
C PRO A 109 -8.39 11.63 5.80
N ASN A 110 -8.16 10.76 6.77
CA ASN A 110 -9.20 10.01 7.47
C ASN A 110 -9.93 10.95 8.45
N GLU A 111 -11.25 10.85 8.53
CA GLU A 111 -12.08 11.73 9.40
C GLU A 111 -11.74 11.59 10.89
N LYS A 112 -11.39 10.37 11.35
CA LYS A 112 -11.08 10.10 12.77
C LYS A 112 -9.60 10.33 13.09
N TYR A 113 -8.71 9.96 12.18
CA TYR A 113 -7.28 9.83 12.49
C TYR A 113 -6.36 10.82 11.76
N GLY A 114 -6.87 11.61 10.82
CA GLY A 114 -6.04 12.48 9.98
C GLY A 114 -5.38 11.72 8.82
N LYS A 115 -4.32 12.30 8.23
CA LYS A 115 -3.67 11.72 7.03
C LYS A 115 -2.87 10.46 7.32
N TYR A 116 -2.12 10.48 8.41
CA TYR A 116 -1.27 9.37 8.86
C TYR A 116 -1.58 9.11 10.32
N TYR A 117 -1.62 7.84 10.69
CA TYR A 117 -1.97 7.40 12.03
C TYR A 117 -1.34 6.05 12.33
N TRP A 118 -1.16 5.72 13.60
CA TRP A 118 -0.56 4.45 13.99
C TRP A 118 -1.63 3.39 14.24
N VAL A 119 -1.26 2.11 14.15
CA VAL A 119 -2.18 1.00 14.49
C VAL A 119 -2.76 1.18 15.89
N SER A 120 -1.95 1.63 16.85
CA SER A 120 -2.38 1.88 18.23
C SER A 120 -3.51 2.91 18.35
N ASP A 121 -3.64 3.85 17.40
CA ASP A 121 -4.75 4.81 17.37
C ASP A 121 -6.09 4.17 17.00
N THR A 122 -6.07 3.05 16.28
CA THR A 122 -7.28 2.33 15.84
C THR A 122 -7.89 1.43 16.92
N LYS A 123 -7.11 1.12 17.97
CA LYS A 123 -7.53 0.27 19.10
C LYS A 123 -8.26 1.04 20.22
N LYS A 124 -8.39 2.36 20.07
CA LYS A 124 -9.06 3.28 21.00
C LYS A 124 -10.49 3.60 20.54
#